data_AF-A0A521IED8-F1
#
_entry.id   AF-A0A521IED8-F1
#
_cell.length_a   1.000
_cell.length_b   1.000
_cell.length_c   1.000
_cell.angle_alpha   90.00
_cell.angle_beta   90.00
_cell.angle_gamma   90.00
#
_symmetry.space_group_name_H-M   'P 1'
#
loop_
_entity.id
_entity.type
_entity.pdbx_description
1 polymer ?
#
loop_
_entity_poly.entity_id
_entity_poly.type
_entity_poly.pdbx_seq_one_letter_code
_entity_poly.pdbx_strand_id
1 'polypeptide(L)' 'MQKIPCVIVLCRPEESRNIGSVCRAMKNMGCYTLRIVGKAEDYSDTQ' A
#
# COMPACT_ATOMS: atom_id res chain seq x y z
N MET A 1 1.92 7.63 -19.56
CA MET A 1 1.42 8.31 -18.35
C MET A 1 2.60 8.80 -17.55
N GLN A 2 2.64 10.09 -17.22
CA GLN A 2 3.68 10.66 -16.35
C GLN A 2 3.43 10.19 -14.92
N LYS A 3 4.45 9.60 -14.28
CA LYS A 3 4.34 9.13 -12.89
C LYS A 3 4.23 10.35 -11.97
N ILE A 4 3.29 10.32 -11.03
CA ILE A 4 3.24 11.33 -9.97
C ILE A 4 4.42 11.04 -9.02
N PRO A 5 5.30 12.03 -8.73
CA PRO A 5 6.40 11.86 -7.78
C PRO A 5 5.89 11.90 -6.33
N CYS A 6 4.99 10.97 -5.99
CA CYS A 6 4.37 10.86 -4.68
C CYS A 6 4.68 9.48 -4.08
N VAL A 7 5.05 9.47 -2.80
CA VAL A 7 5.27 8.27 -2.00
C VAL A 7 4.13 8.13 -1.01
N ILE A 8 3.42 7.01 -1.06
CA ILE A 8 2.40 6.65 -0.08
C ILE A 8 3.08 5.81 1.02
N VAL A 9 2.85 6.16 2.28
CA VAL A 9 3.36 5.41 3.44
C VAL A 9 2.18 4.90 4.26
N LEU A 10 2.01 3.59 4.33
CA LEU A 10 1.01 2.96 5.20
C LEU A 10 1.66 2.57 6.53
N CYS A 11 1.20 3.20 7.61
CA CYS A 11 1.70 2.95 8.96
C CYS A 11 0.80 1.93 9.67
N ARG A 12 1.37 0.77 10.00
CA ARG A 12 0.78 -0.37 10.70
C ARG A 12 -0.58 -0.77 10.12
N PRO A 13 -0.65 -1.14 8.83
CA PRO A 13 -1.91 -1.63 8.26
C PRO A 13 -2.34 -2.91 8.97
N GLU A 14 -3.64 -3.05 9.23
CA GLU A 14 -4.24 -4.16 9.99
C GLU A 14 -4.66 -5.35 9.10
N GLU A 15 -4.89 -5.13 7.80
CA GLU A 15 -5.33 -6.17 6.87
C GLU A 15 -4.62 -6.06 5.52
N SER A 16 -4.21 -7.21 4.96
CA SER A 16 -3.65 -7.29 3.60
C SER A 16 -4.60 -6.71 2.53
N ARG A 17 -5.91 -6.85 2.73
CA ARG A 17 -6.97 -6.32 1.85
C ARG A 17 -6.89 -4.79 1.70
N ASN A 18 -6.53 -4.08 2.76
CA ASN A 18 -6.42 -2.62 2.75
C ASN A 18 -5.22 -2.19 1.89
N ILE A 19 -4.10 -2.89 1.99
CA ILE A 19 -2.91 -2.66 1.16
C ILE A 19 -3.26 -2.87 -0.32
N GLY A 20 -3.97 -3.95 -0.66
CA GLY A 20 -4.41 -4.22 -2.03
C GLY A 20 -5.33 -3.11 -2.60
N SER A 21 -6.26 -2.61 -1.79
CA SER A 21 -7.15 -1.52 -2.16
C SER A 21 -6.39 -0.22 -2.44
N VAL A 22 -5.41 0.11 -1.61
CA VAL A 22 -4.52 1.26 -1.82
C VAL A 22 -3.71 1.11 -3.10
N CYS A 23 -3.13 -0.07 -3.37
CA CYS A 23 -2.40 -0.34 -4.62
C CYS A 23 -3.28 -0.12 -5.87
N ARG A 24 -4.55 -0.51 -5.82
CA ARG A 24 -5.50 -0.29 -6.93
C ARG A 24 -5.79 1.20 -7.13
N ALA A 25 -6.03 1.93 -6.04
CA ALA A 25 -6.26 3.37 -6.09
C ALA A 25 -5.02 4.13 -6.62
N MET A 26 -3.82 3.77 -6.14
CA MET A 26 -2.55 4.30 -6.60
C MET A 26 -2.38 4.13 -8.11
N LYS A 27 -2.66 2.93 -8.65
CA LYS A 27 -2.59 2.67 -10.09
C LYS A 27 -3.53 3.57 -10.89
N ASN A 28 -4.78 3.74 -10.43
CA ASN A 28 -5.77 4.59 -11.09
C ASN A 28 -5.37 6.08 -11.07
N MET A 29 -4.62 6.50 -10.06
CA MET A 29 -4.14 7.88 -9.90
C MET A 29 -2.75 8.12 -10.52
N GLY A 30 -2.06 7.10 -11.03
CA GLY A 30 -0.70 7.25 -11.56
C GLY A 30 0.39 7.39 -10.49
N CYS A 31 0.12 6.92 -9.27
CA CYS A 31 1.07 6.80 -8.16
C CYS A 31 1.65 5.37 -8.13
N TYR A 32 2.95 5.23 -7.91
CA TYR A 32 3.61 3.91 -8.04
C TYR A 32 4.63 3.60 -6.93
N THR A 33 4.76 4.46 -5.92
CA THR A 33 5.72 4.25 -4.84
C THR A 33 4.99 4.11 -3.50
N LEU A 34 4.98 2.88 -2.98
CA LEU A 34 4.39 2.51 -1.70
C LEU A 34 5.49 2.09 -0.72
N ARG A 35 5.38 2.52 0.53
CA ARG A 35 6.17 2.03 1.67
C ARG A 35 5.21 1.59 2.77
N ILE A 36 5.59 0.55 3.51
CA ILE A 36 4.82 0.04 4.64
C ILE A 36 5.72 0.09 5.86
N VAL A 37 5.21 0.67 6.95
CA VAL A 37 5.88 0.74 8.25
C VAL A 37 5.08 -0.08 9.22
N GLY A 38 5.57 -1.25 9.61
CA GLY A 38 4.84 -2.19 10.47
C GLY A 38 5.46 -3.57 10.37
N LYS A 39 4.90 -4.55 11.07
CA LYS A 39 5.33 -5.94 10.94
C LYS A 39 4.50 -6.64 9.88
N ALA A 40 5.11 -7.55 9.14
CA ALA A 40 4.39 -8.34 8.16
C ALA A 40 3.27 -9.16 8.81
N GLU A 41 3.51 -9.64 10.03
CA GLU A 41 2.54 -10.35 10.88
C GLU A 41 1.23 -9.57 11.10
N ASP A 42 1.30 -8.23 11.11
CA ASP A 42 0.16 -7.37 11.43
C ASP A 42 -0.90 -7.35 10.30
N TYR A 43 -0.49 -7.64 9.07
CA TYR A 43 -1.38 -7.62 7.89
C TYR A 43 -1.34 -8.91 7.07
N SER A 44 -0.43 -9.83 7.37
CA SER A 44 -0.34 -11.15 6.76
C SER A 44 -1.25 -12.10 7.51
N ASP A 45 -2.34 -12.52 6.88
CA ASP A 45 -3.10 -13.67 7.36
C ASP A 45 -2.25 -14.94 7.18
N THR A 46 -1.44 -15.29 8.18
CA THR A 46 -0.90 -16.66 8.29
C THR A 46 -2.00 -17.54 8.87
N GLN A 47 -2.94 -17.94 8.01
CA GLN A 47 -3.77 -19.14 8.23
C GLN A 47 -3.33 -20.25 7.28
#